data_AF-A0A1F8ETW6-F1
#
_entry.id   AF-A0A1F8ETW6-F1
#
_cell.length_a   1.000
_cell.length_b   1.000
_cell.length_c   1.000
_cell.angle_alpha   90.00
_cell.angle_beta   90.00
_cell.angle_gamma   90.00
#
_symmetry.space_group_name_H-M   'P 1'
#
loop_
_entity.id
_entity.type
_entity.pdbx_description
1 polymer ?
#
loop_
_entity_poly.entity_id
_entity_poly.type
_entity_poly.pdbx_seq_one_letter_code
_entity_poly.pdbx_strand_id
1 'polypeptide(L)'
;MKNKLYTLRFKAVNRDIFDAIRGGKKKVETRAATAKYRNIKAGDLVILVCSKNKFTKLIAKAKIFKTIEALLKKYKVKEINPNVKSES
;
A
#
# COMPACT_ATOMS: atom_id res chain seq x y z
N MET A 1 -4.46 -12.85 -19.24
CA MET A 1 -4.30 -13.27 -17.83
C MET A 1 -5.39 -12.62 -16.99
N LYS A 2 -6.08 -13.37 -16.12
CA LYS A 2 -7.16 -12.84 -15.27
C LYS A 2 -6.61 -11.94 -14.16
N ASN A 3 -7.26 -10.80 -13.91
CA ASN A 3 -6.95 -9.92 -12.78
C ASN A 3 -7.37 -10.59 -11.47
N LYS A 4 -6.57 -10.42 -10.43
CA LYS A 4 -6.78 -11.03 -9.11
C LYS A 4 -7.28 -10.00 -8.10
N LEU A 5 -7.97 -10.50 -7.08
CA LEU A 5 -8.46 -9.72 -5.95
C LEU A 5 -7.64 -10.06 -4.72
N TYR A 6 -7.00 -9.04 -4.14
CA TYR A 6 -6.18 -9.15 -2.93
C TYR A 6 -6.91 -8.52 -1.75
N THR A 7 -6.66 -9.03 -0.54
CA THR A 7 -7.14 -8.40 0.69
C THR A 7 -5.97 -7.96 1.56
N LEU A 8 -5.93 -6.66 1.87
CA LEU A 8 -4.98 -6.03 2.78
C LEU A 8 -5.71 -5.60 4.04
N ARG A 9 -5.30 -6.13 5.20
CA ARG A 9 -5.93 -5.84 6.49
C ARG A 9 -5.05 -4.89 7.30
N PHE A 10 -5.63 -3.80 7.78
CA PHE A 10 -5.03 -2.85 8.70
C PHE A 10 -5.52 -3.13 10.12
N LYS A 11 -4.60 -3.09 11.09
CA LYS A 11 -4.95 -3.04 12.51
C LYS A 11 -5.65 -1.71 12.81
N ALA A 12 -6.47 -1.67 13.85
CA ALA A 12 -7.17 -0.45 14.28
C ALA A 12 -6.20 0.71 14.59
N VAL A 13 -5.02 0.41 15.14
CA VAL A 13 -3.97 1.41 15.40
C VAL A 13 -3.43 2.10 14.14
N ASN A 14 -3.60 1.50 12.96
CA ASN A 14 -3.15 2.05 11.66
C ASN A 14 -4.33 2.61 10.85
N ARG A 15 -5.39 3.06 11.53
CA ARG A 15 -6.61 3.58 10.91
C ARG A 15 -6.33 4.84 10.09
N ASP A 16 -5.41 5.67 10.55
CA ASP A 16 -4.95 6.89 9.89
C ASP A 16 -4.41 6.61 8.48
N ILE A 17 -3.62 5.53 8.31
CA ILE A 17 -3.08 5.10 7.02
C ILE A 17 -4.20 4.58 6.11
N PHE A 18 -5.12 3.78 6.66
CA PHE A 18 -6.29 3.29 5.92
C PHE A 18 -7.13 4.46 5.38
N ASP A 19 -7.38 5.47 6.22
CA ASP A 19 -8.15 6.66 5.86
C ASP A 19 -7.39 7.55 4.87
N ALA A 20 -6.06 7.66 5.00
CA ALA A 20 -5.22 8.37 4.03
C ALA A 20 -5.26 7.73 2.64
N ILE A 21 -5.30 6.39 2.53
CA ILE A 21 -5.45 5.71 1.24
C ILE A 21 -6.87 5.90 0.70
N ARG A 22 -7.88 5.82 1.58
CA ARG A 22 -9.28 6.01 1.22
C ARG A 22 -9.51 7.38 0.59
N GLY A 23 -9.06 8.43 1.27
CA GLY A 23 -9.14 9.83 0.81
C GLY A 23 -8.13 10.22 -0.26
N GLY A 24 -7.28 9.30 -0.75
CA GLY A 24 -6.35 9.55 -1.85
C GLY A 24 -5.09 10.35 -1.49
N LYS A 25 -4.91 10.73 -0.21
CA LYS A 25 -3.68 11.36 0.31
C LYS A 25 -2.48 10.44 0.15
N LYS A 26 -2.64 9.15 0.44
CA LYS A 26 -1.60 8.13 0.29
C LYS A 26 -1.83 7.32 -0.98
N LYS A 27 -0.88 7.40 -1.92
CA LYS A 27 -0.94 6.74 -3.23
C LYS A 27 0.00 5.54 -3.38
N VAL A 28 1.02 5.44 -2.52
CA VAL A 28 2.01 4.36 -2.54
C VAL A 28 1.88 3.55 -1.25
N GLU A 29 1.56 2.26 -1.36
CA GLU A 29 1.57 1.30 -0.25
C GLU A 29 2.71 0.31 -0.44
N THR A 30 3.53 0.14 0.60
CA THR A 30 4.69 -0.76 0.58
C THR A 30 4.40 -1.97 1.45
N ARG A 31 4.83 -3.15 1.00
CA ARG A 31 4.73 -4.42 1.74
C ARG A 31 5.92 -5.30 1.40
N ALA A 32 6.26 -6.20 2.32
CA ALA A 32 7.19 -7.28 2.03
C ALA A 32 6.65 -8.15 0.89
N ALA A 33 7.50 -8.43 -0.10
CA ALA A 33 7.15 -9.23 -1.28
C ALA A 33 7.12 -10.74 -0.97
N THR A 34 6.29 -11.12 0.00
CA THR A 34 5.99 -12.52 0.35
C THR A 34 5.21 -13.19 -0.79
N ALA A 35 5.09 -14.52 -0.77
CA ALA A 35 4.36 -15.28 -1.79
C ALA A 35 2.94 -14.73 -2.05
N LYS A 36 2.28 -14.20 -1.01
CA LYS A 36 0.95 -13.58 -1.10
C LYS A 36 0.91 -12.35 -2.00
N TYR A 37 1.95 -11.51 -1.97
CA TYR A 37 1.93 -10.19 -2.61
C TYR A 37 2.91 -10.06 -3.79
N ARG A 38 3.87 -10.98 -3.93
CA ARG A 38 4.92 -10.94 -4.95
C ARG A 38 4.38 -10.88 -6.39
N ASN A 39 3.22 -11.50 -6.63
CA ASN A 39 2.63 -11.62 -7.96
C ASN A 39 1.56 -10.55 -8.24
N ILE A 40 1.40 -9.55 -7.37
CA ILE A 40 0.52 -8.40 -7.63
C ILE A 40 1.02 -7.64 -8.85
N LYS A 41 0.10 -7.24 -9.72
CA LYS A 41 0.41 -6.48 -10.94
C LYS A 41 -0.62 -5.38 -11.20
N ALA A 42 -0.31 -4.53 -12.18
CA ALA A 42 -1.26 -3.54 -12.67
C ALA A 42 -2.54 -4.22 -13.19
N GLY A 43 -3.70 -3.62 -12.91
CA GLY A 43 -5.01 -4.16 -13.26
C GLY A 43 -5.66 -5.06 -12.20
N ASP A 44 -4.88 -5.56 -11.23
CA ASP A 44 -5.44 -6.27 -10.08
C ASP A 44 -6.23 -5.33 -9.17
N LEU A 45 -7.12 -5.90 -8.36
CA LEU A 45 -7.89 -5.18 -7.35
C LEU A 45 -7.36 -5.49 -5.96
N VAL A 46 -7.37 -4.50 -5.07
CA VAL A 46 -7.09 -4.68 -3.64
C VAL A 46 -8.25 -4.18 -2.81
N ILE A 47 -8.76 -5.04 -1.92
CA ILE A 47 -9.68 -4.70 -0.85
C ILE A 47 -8.84 -4.31 0.36
N LEU A 48 -8.97 -3.07 0.78
CA LEU A 48 -8.41 -2.60 2.04
C LEU A 48 -9.49 -2.79 3.12
N VAL A 49 -9.12 -3.37 4.25
CA VAL A 49 -10.03 -3.61 5.38
C VAL A 49 -9.43 -3.05 6.65
N CYS A 50 -10.21 -2.29 7.42
CA CYS A 50 -9.87 -1.86 8.77
C CYS A 50 -11.11 -2.00 9.66
N SER A 51 -11.09 -2.96 10.59
CA SER A 51 -12.24 -3.33 11.41
C SER A 51 -13.48 -3.64 10.55
N LYS A 52 -14.60 -2.93 10.73
CA LYS A 52 -15.85 -3.10 9.95
C LYS A 52 -15.82 -2.39 8.59
N ASN A 53 -14.83 -1.52 8.33
CA ASN A 53 -14.77 -0.73 7.10
C ASN A 53 -13.92 -1.44 6.04
N LYS A 54 -14.39 -1.36 4.80
CA LYS A 54 -13.64 -1.85 3.63
C LYS A 54 -13.90 -1.00 2.40
N PHE A 55 -12.90 -0.90 1.53
CA PHE A 55 -13.06 -0.32 0.20
C PHE A 55 -12.09 -0.99 -0.78
N THR A 56 -12.41 -0.90 -2.07
CA THR A 56 -11.63 -1.51 -3.14
C THR A 56 -10.88 -0.44 -3.93
N LYS A 57 -9.64 -0.73 -4.35
CA LYS A 57 -8.86 0.11 -5.27
C LYS A 57 -8.28 -0.74 -6.40
N LEU A 58 -8.16 -0.13 -7.57
CA LEU A 58 -7.43 -0.67 -8.71
C LEU A 58 -5.93 -0.42 -8.53
N ILE A 59 -5.13 -1.44 -8.80
CA ILE A 59 -3.67 -1.32 -8.76
C ILE A 59 -3.21 -0.74 -10.09
N ALA A 60 -2.74 0.52 -10.04
CA ALA A 60 -2.22 1.19 -11.22
C ALA A 60 -0.84 0.66 -11.64
N LYS A 61 0.05 0.42 -10.66
CA LYS A 61 1.43 -0.07 -10.86
C LYS A 61 1.87 -0.90 -9.65
N ALA A 62 2.69 -1.91 -9.90
CA ALA A 62 3.36 -2.70 -8.86
C ALA A 62 4.85 -2.83 -9.19
N LYS A 63 5.71 -2.73 -8.18
CA LYS A 63 7.17 -2.89 -8.34
C LYS A 63 7.76 -3.56 -7.11
N ILE A 64 8.61 -4.57 -7.34
CA ILE A 64 9.43 -5.18 -6.30
C ILE A 64 10.77 -4.43 -6.25
N PHE A 65 11.21 -4.11 -5.04
CA PHE A 65 12.54 -3.58 -4.77
C PHE A 65 13.34 -4.61 -3.99
N LYS A 66 14.63 -4.74 -4.30
CA LYS A 66 15.53 -5.69 -3.61
C LYS A 66 15.93 -5.18 -2.22
N THR A 67 16.03 -3.87 -2.04
CA THR A 67 16.47 -3.24 -0.79
C THR A 67 15.63 -2.01 -0.44
N ILE A 68 15.73 -1.56 0.81
CA ILE A 68 15.04 -0.34 1.30
C ILE A 68 15.62 0.90 0.63
N GLU A 69 16.94 0.96 0.42
CA GLU A 69 17.60 2.09 -0.24
C GLU A 69 17.09 2.25 -1.67
N ALA A 70 16.88 1.16 -2.41
CA ALA A 70 16.33 1.20 -3.76
C ALA A 70 14.88 1.73 -3.78
N LEU A 71 14.09 1.42 -2.76
CA LEU A 71 12.74 1.95 -2.57
C LEU A 71 12.79 3.46 -2.28
N LEU A 72 13.63 3.87 -1.33
CA LEU A 72 13.75 5.26 -0.89
C LEU A 72 14.42 6.18 -1.92
N LYS A 73 15.25 5.65 -2.82
CA LYS A 73 15.74 6.37 -4.01
C LYS A 73 14.61 6.72 -4.98
N LYS A 74 13.54 5.92 -5.01
CA LYS A 74 12.41 6.12 -5.93
C LYS A 74 11.26 6.91 -5.32
N TYR A 75 10.97 6.70 -4.03
CA TYR A 75 9.88 7.37 -3.34
C TYR A 75 10.37 8.08 -2.08
N LYS A 76 9.97 9.33 -1.90
CA LYS A 76 10.22 10.05 -0.65
C LYS A 76 9.43 9.38 0.49
N VAL A 77 9.96 9.44 1.71
CA VAL A 77 9.29 8.83 2.88
C VAL A 77 7.85 9.35 3.05
N LYS A 78 7.62 10.65 2.82
CA LYS A 78 6.27 11.26 2.88
C LYS A 78 5.29 10.73 1.83
N GLU A 79 5.76 10.20 0.69
CA GLU A 79 4.89 9.57 -0.32
C GLU A 79 4.44 8.17 0.11
N ILE A 80 5.26 7.49 0.92
CA ILE A 80 4.96 6.18 1.50
C ILE A 80 4.16 6.33 2.79
N ASN A 81 4.57 7.20 3.72
CA ASN A 81 3.85 7.51 4.94
C ASN A 81 3.67 9.02 5.08
N PRO A 82 2.53 9.56 4.63
CA PRO A 82 2.25 11.00 4.70
C PRO A 82 2.14 11.57 6.11
N ASN A 83 2.02 10.71 7.13
CA ASN A 83 1.84 11.10 8.52
C ASN A 83 3.15 10.96 9.32
N VAL A 84 4.27 10.59 8.69
CA VAL A 84 5.55 10.56 9.37
C VAL A 84 5.91 11.98 9.82
N LYS A 85 6.10 12.16 11.11
CA LYS A 85 6.78 13.31 11.67
C LYS A 85 8.25 12.91 11.71
N SER A 86 9.08 13.53 10.88
CA SER A 86 10.53 13.45 11.09
C SER A 86 10.82 14.09 12.45
N GLU A 87 11.54 13.39 13.32
CA GLU A 87 12.22 14.07 14.43
C GLU A 87 13.18 15.08 13.79
N SER A 88 12.97 16.35 14.12
CA SER A 88 13.83 17.47 13.77
C SER A 88 14.97 17.60 14.76
#